data_AF-A0A2D6LNZ4-F1
#
_entry.id   AF-A0A2D6LNZ4-F1
#
_cell.length_a   1.000
_cell.length_b   1.000
_cell.length_c   1.000
_cell.angle_alpha   90.00
_cell.angle_beta   90.00
_cell.angle_gamma   90.00
#
_symmetry.space_group_name_H-M   'P 1'
#
loop_
_entity.id
_entity.type
_entity.pdbx_description
1 polymer ?
#
loop_
_entity_poly.entity_id
_entity_poly.type
_entity_poly.pdbx_seq_one_letter_code
_entity_poly.pdbx_strand_id
1 'polypeptide(L)'
;MLNVFSNSIFSSRLLAPAFRWISPLTVGEAEDYHPRNGVPSPTFSYSFVYISDDEGKTWKRSLSELFISVNRAVWGLEEPIVVELRDGRLLMHLRSGMGRMYKSYSWDDGFSWTRPALTGGQIAFQLFEAALFLEMALLFSPPVTVDDASTRPP
;
A
#
# COMPACT_ATOMS: atom_id res chain seq x y z
N MET A 1 4.17 0.07 -10.06
CA MET A 1 3.74 -1.30 -9.69
C MET A 1 2.49 -1.18 -8.83
N LEU A 2 1.34 -1.72 -9.27
CA LEU A 2 0.08 -1.69 -8.51
C LEU A 2 0.02 -2.96 -7.64
N ASN A 3 0.18 -2.80 -6.33
CA ASN A 3 -0.09 -3.88 -5.38
C ASN A 3 -1.57 -3.85 -5.03
N VAL A 4 -2.36 -4.76 -5.61
CA VAL A 4 -3.78 -4.92 -5.26
C VAL A 4 -3.88 -5.94 -4.13
N PHE A 5 -4.15 -5.48 -2.91
CA PHE A 5 -4.44 -6.36 -1.77
C PHE A 5 -5.94 -6.33 -1.47
N SER A 6 -6.64 -7.42 -1.82
CA SER A 6 -8.03 -7.64 -1.44
C SER A 6 -8.06 -8.30 -0.06
N ASN A 7 -8.25 -7.52 1.00
CA ASN A 7 -8.61 -8.04 2.32
C ASN A 7 -9.87 -7.33 2.83
N SER A 8 -11.00 -7.64 2.21
CA SER A 8 -12.33 -7.40 2.79
C SER A 8 -13.01 -8.76 2.89
N ILE A 9 -13.19 -9.25 4.12
CA ILE A 9 -13.83 -10.54 4.39
C ILE A 9 -15.35 -10.41 4.56
N PHE A 10 -15.89 -9.19 4.45
CA PHE A 10 -17.32 -8.91 4.69
C PHE A 10 -18.02 -8.07 3.61
N SER A 11 -17.31 -7.29 2.79
CA SER A 11 -17.91 -6.55 1.69
C SER A 11 -17.42 -7.07 0.34
N SER A 12 -18.34 -7.23 -0.63
CA SER A 12 -18.04 -7.55 -2.04
C SER A 12 -17.26 -6.44 -2.77
N ARG A 13 -16.77 -5.43 -2.03
CA ARG A 13 -16.06 -4.27 -2.53
C ARG A 13 -14.57 -4.54 -2.52
N LEU A 14 -13.92 -4.28 -3.66
CA LEU A 14 -12.47 -4.31 -3.79
C LEU A 14 -11.90 -2.94 -3.47
N LEU A 15 -10.85 -2.91 -2.67
CA LEU A 15 -10.04 -1.73 -2.40
C LEU A 15 -8.64 -1.98 -2.94
N ALA A 16 -8.18 -1.11 -3.83
CA ALA A 16 -6.84 -1.12 -4.38
C ALA A 16 -6.12 0.14 -3.91
N PRO A 17 -5.44 0.10 -2.75
CA PRO A 17 -4.64 1.21 -2.29
C PRO A 17 -3.47 1.43 -3.27
N ALA A 18 -3.22 2.69 -3.60
CA ALA A 18 -2.22 3.08 -4.58
C ALA A 18 -1.53 4.36 -4.13
N PHE A 19 -0.31 4.56 -4.61
CA PHE A 19 0.35 5.85 -4.51
C PHE A 19 0.82 6.30 -5.88
N ARG A 20 0.98 7.60 -6.04
CA ARG A 20 1.50 8.20 -7.26
C ARG A 20 2.54 9.24 -6.90
N TRP A 21 3.63 9.21 -7.65
CA TRP A 21 4.59 10.29 -7.68
C TRP A 21 4.14 11.39 -8.65
N ILE A 22 4.33 12.64 -8.24
CA ILE A 22 4.21 13.83 -9.06
C ILE A 22 5.61 14.20 -9.56
N SER A 23 5.77 14.22 -10.87
CA SER A 23 6.99 14.68 -11.54
C SER A 23 6.68 15.96 -12.33
N PRO A 24 7.59 16.94 -12.37
CA PRO A 24 7.52 18.04 -13.32
C PRO A 24 7.92 17.62 -14.74
N LEU A 25 8.46 16.41 -14.91
CA LEU A 25 8.84 15.89 -16.22
C LEU A 25 7.61 15.32 -16.94
N THR A 26 7.57 15.57 -18.25
CA THR A 26 6.48 15.10 -19.14
C THR A 26 6.63 13.64 -19.55
N VAL A 27 7.78 13.02 -19.25
CA VAL A 27 8.15 11.65 -19.62
C VAL A 27 8.97 10.98 -18.50
N GLY A 28 8.85 9.66 -18.38
CA GLY A 28 9.56 8.85 -17.37
C GLY A 28 8.73 8.60 -16.10
N GLU A 29 9.07 7.54 -15.37
CA GLU A 29 8.56 7.35 -14.01
C GLU A 29 9.25 8.39 -13.12
N ALA A 30 8.50 9.01 -12.22
CA ALA A 30 9.04 10.02 -11.31
C ALA A 30 10.08 9.45 -10.29
N GLU A 31 10.26 8.13 -10.29
CA GLU A 31 11.24 7.43 -9.48
C GLU A 31 12.65 7.41 -10.13
N ASP A 32 12.79 7.91 -11.37
CA ASP A 32 14.08 7.99 -12.10
C ASP A 32 15.06 8.99 -11.46
N TYR A 33 15.52 8.64 -10.27
CA TYR A 33 16.68 9.20 -9.60
C TYR A 33 17.93 8.80 -10.40
N HIS A 34 18.47 9.74 -11.16
CA HIS A 34 19.79 9.60 -11.77
C HIS A 34 20.77 10.66 -11.22
N PRO A 35 21.64 10.29 -10.26
CA PRO A 35 22.63 11.22 -9.71
C PRO A 35 23.68 11.67 -10.74
N ARG A 36 23.70 11.08 -11.94
CA ARG A 36 24.59 11.47 -13.05
C ARG A 36 24.20 12.80 -13.70
N ASN A 37 22.97 13.27 -13.47
CA ASN A 37 22.39 14.39 -14.22
C ASN A 37 22.36 15.68 -13.38
N GLY A 38 22.67 15.60 -12.09
CA GLY A 38 22.68 16.76 -11.17
C GLY A 38 21.31 17.38 -10.90
N VAL A 39 20.21 16.75 -11.33
CA VAL A 39 18.85 17.25 -11.09
C VAL A 39 18.37 16.70 -9.74
N PRO A 40 18.19 17.55 -8.70
CA PRO A 40 17.60 17.09 -7.44
C PRO A 40 16.18 16.63 -7.69
N SER A 41 15.79 15.47 -7.13
CA SER A 41 14.44 14.93 -7.28
C SER A 41 13.42 15.92 -6.72
N PRO A 42 12.59 16.58 -7.56
CA PRO A 42 11.51 17.41 -7.07
C PRO A 42 10.24 16.58 -6.85
N THR A 43 10.38 15.26 -6.70
CA THR A 43 9.23 14.36 -6.76
C THR A 43 8.58 14.22 -5.39
N PHE A 44 7.27 14.46 -5.39
CA PHE A 44 6.40 14.34 -4.24
C PHE A 44 5.42 13.23 -4.53
N SER A 45 5.16 12.33 -3.57
CA SER A 45 4.17 11.27 -3.71
C SER A 45 2.96 11.51 -2.82
N TYR A 46 1.80 11.02 -3.23
CA TYR A 46 0.64 10.91 -2.35
C TYR A 46 -0.04 9.56 -2.53
N SER A 47 -0.69 9.09 -1.48
CA SER A 47 -1.48 7.85 -1.48
C SER A 47 -2.97 8.14 -1.64
N PHE A 48 -3.70 7.18 -2.21
CA PHE A 48 -5.14 7.20 -2.43
C PHE A 48 -5.66 5.77 -2.63
N VAL A 49 -6.96 5.58 -2.86
CA VAL A 49 -7.56 4.25 -3.07
C VAL A 49 -8.39 4.23 -4.34
N TYR A 50 -8.30 3.14 -5.11
CA TYR A 50 -9.31 2.78 -6.08
C TYR A 50 -10.31 1.80 -5.47
N ILE A 51 -11.58 2.00 -5.79
CA ILE A 51 -12.72 1.29 -5.21
C ILE A 51 -13.52 0.67 -6.34
N SER A 52 -13.82 -0.62 -6.24
CA SER A 52 -14.71 -1.31 -7.18
C SER A 52 -15.81 -2.05 -6.42
N ASP A 53 -17.04 -1.88 -6.89
CA ASP A 53 -18.24 -2.56 -6.36
C ASP A 53 -18.73 -3.69 -7.28
N ASP A 54 -18.02 -3.94 -8.39
CA ASP A 54 -18.46 -4.82 -9.48
C ASP A 54 -17.37 -5.83 -9.89
N GLU A 55 -16.69 -6.40 -8.89
CA GLU A 55 -15.65 -7.42 -9.06
C GLU A 55 -14.47 -6.95 -9.94
N GLY A 56 -14.16 -5.65 -9.90
CA GLY A 56 -13.03 -5.05 -10.61
C GLY A 56 -13.34 -4.63 -12.05
N LYS A 57 -14.61 -4.66 -12.49
CA LYS A 57 -14.99 -4.23 -13.84
C LYS A 57 -14.90 -2.71 -14.00
N THR A 58 -15.30 -1.96 -12.98
CA THR A 58 -15.18 -0.50 -12.93
C THR A 58 -14.53 -0.05 -11.62
N TRP A 59 -13.81 1.07 -11.70
CA TRP A 59 -13.05 1.61 -10.57
C TRP A 59 -13.35 3.09 -10.38
N LYS A 60 -13.58 3.48 -9.13
CA LYS A 60 -13.71 4.88 -8.69
C LYS A 60 -12.53 5.24 -7.81
N ARG A 61 -11.99 6.44 -7.96
CA ARG A 61 -10.91 6.94 -7.12
C ARG A 61 -11.47 7.61 -5.87
N SER A 62 -10.85 7.37 -4.71
CA SER A 62 -11.14 8.10 -3.47
C SER A 62 -10.91 9.60 -3.63
N LEU A 63 -11.64 10.41 -2.87
CA LEU A 63 -11.51 11.88 -2.92
C LEU A 63 -10.24 12.38 -2.24
N SER A 64 -9.68 11.60 -1.32
CA SER A 64 -8.53 11.99 -0.51
C SER A 64 -7.20 11.72 -1.21
N GLU A 65 -6.29 12.68 -1.11
CA GLU A 65 -4.88 12.56 -1.46
C GLU A 65 -4.06 12.67 -0.19
N LEU A 66 -3.44 11.56 0.21
CA LEU A 66 -2.81 11.43 1.51
C LEU A 66 -1.32 11.72 1.42
N PHE A 67 -0.95 12.80 2.09
CA PHE A 67 0.42 13.26 2.32
C PHE A 67 0.50 13.98 3.66
N ILE A 68 1.70 14.35 4.08
CA ILE A 68 1.92 15.16 5.28
C ILE A 68 2.64 16.45 4.94
N SER A 69 2.36 17.48 5.73
CA SER A 69 3.15 18.71 5.74
C SER A 69 3.70 18.95 7.12
N VAL A 70 5.02 19.06 7.22
CA VAL A 70 5.76 19.31 8.46
C VAL A 70 6.75 20.43 8.18
N ASN A 71 6.77 21.48 9.01
CA ASN A 71 7.69 22.61 8.88
C ASN A 71 7.69 23.26 7.48
N ARG A 72 6.52 23.42 6.86
CA ARG A 72 6.34 23.94 5.49
C ARG A 72 6.98 23.10 4.37
N ALA A 73 7.47 21.90 4.69
CA ALA A 73 7.87 20.89 3.72
C ALA A 73 6.75 19.87 3.56
N VAL A 74 6.52 19.42 2.33
CA VAL A 74 5.58 18.35 2.02
C VAL A 74 6.37 17.05 1.92
N TRP A 75 5.85 15.99 2.54
CA TRP A 75 6.43 14.66 2.45
C TRP A 75 5.39 13.68 1.95
N GLY A 76 5.85 12.79 1.07
CA GLY A 76 5.02 11.75 0.52
C GLY A 76 4.73 10.64 1.51
N LEU A 77 3.60 9.99 1.25
CA LEU A 77 3.20 8.76 1.90
C LEU A 77 3.04 7.69 0.83
N GLU A 78 3.77 6.60 0.98
CA GLU A 78 3.96 5.53 0.01
C GLU A 78 3.52 4.19 0.58
N GLU A 79 3.44 3.19 -0.31
CA GLU A 79 3.12 1.80 0.02
C GLU A 79 1.91 1.68 0.96
N PRO A 80 0.76 2.26 0.58
CA PRO A 80 -0.43 2.20 1.41
C PRO A 80 -0.95 0.77 1.51
N ILE A 81 -1.28 0.35 2.73
CA ILE A 81 -1.96 -0.91 3.01
C ILE A 81 -3.28 -0.57 3.69
N VAL A 82 -4.37 -1.19 3.24
CA VAL A 82 -5.71 -0.99 3.82
C VAL A 82 -6.18 -2.28 4.47
N VAL A 83 -6.72 -2.16 5.68
CA VAL A 83 -7.35 -3.25 6.42
C VAL A 83 -8.69 -2.79 6.98
N GLU A 84 -9.66 -3.70 7.01
CA GLU A 84 -10.94 -3.49 7.70
C GLU A 84 -10.78 -3.78 9.21
N LEU A 85 -11.28 -2.88 10.04
CA LEU A 85 -11.29 -3.02 11.49
C LEU A 85 -12.60 -3.70 11.95
N ARG A 86 -12.56 -4.29 13.15
CA ARG A 86 -13.73 -4.97 13.75
C ARG A 86 -14.97 -4.10 13.92
N ASP A 87 -14.80 -2.77 13.94
CA ASP A 87 -15.89 -1.81 14.05
C ASP A 87 -16.42 -1.32 12.70
N GLY A 88 -16.02 -1.97 11.60
CA GLY A 88 -16.42 -1.66 10.22
C GLY A 88 -15.69 -0.47 9.61
N ARG A 89 -14.79 0.20 10.34
CA ARG A 89 -13.94 1.25 9.76
C ARG A 89 -12.82 0.65 8.94
N LEU A 90 -12.34 1.40 7.96
CA LEU A 90 -11.11 1.06 7.26
C LEU A 90 -9.94 1.81 7.90
N LEU A 91 -8.82 1.12 8.07
CA LEU A 91 -7.53 1.68 8.44
C LEU A 91 -6.59 1.58 7.24
N MET A 92 -6.04 2.71 6.82
CA MET A 92 -4.91 2.77 5.92
C MET A 92 -3.64 3.05 6.71
N HIS A 93 -2.63 2.24 6.48
CA HIS A 93 -1.28 2.43 7.00
C HIS A 93 -0.34 2.87 5.88
N LEU A 94 0.58 3.79 6.18
CA LEU A 94 1.30 4.60 5.20
C LEU A 94 2.77 4.75 5.59
N ARG A 95 3.70 4.43 4.68
CA ARG A 95 5.14 4.64 4.87
C ARG A 95 5.51 6.07 4.50
N SER A 96 6.34 6.73 5.32
CA SER A 96 7.00 8.00 4.91
C SER A 96 8.51 7.81 4.76
N GLY A 97 9.12 8.56 3.85
CA GLY A 97 10.59 8.64 3.74
C GLY A 97 11.29 9.19 4.98
N MET A 98 10.56 9.70 5.98
CA MET A 98 11.11 10.18 7.26
C MET A 98 11.36 9.05 8.28
N GLY A 99 11.22 7.79 7.87
CA GLY A 99 11.35 6.62 8.76
C GLY A 99 10.22 6.52 9.80
N ARG A 100 9.11 7.22 9.57
CA ARG A 100 7.92 7.20 10.41
C ARG A 100 6.74 6.64 9.64
N MET A 101 5.88 5.92 10.35
CA MET A 101 4.64 5.41 9.81
C MET A 101 3.47 6.31 10.19
N TYR A 102 2.52 6.40 9.27
CA TYR A 102 1.29 7.15 9.45
C TYR A 102 0.09 6.24 9.26
N LYS A 103 -1.02 6.66 9.84
CA LYS A 103 -2.32 6.02 9.68
C LYS A 103 -3.39 7.01 9.28
N SER A 104 -4.35 6.55 8.52
CA SER A 104 -5.56 7.27 8.18
C SER A 104 -6.77 6.33 8.27
N TYR A 105 -7.94 6.86 8.59
CA TYR A 105 -9.17 6.10 8.72
C TYR A 105 -10.19 6.54 7.68
N SER A 106 -11.05 5.62 7.26
CA SER A 106 -12.26 5.89 6.49
C SER A 106 -13.48 5.30 7.21
N TRP A 107 -14.59 6.04 7.16
CA TRP A 107 -15.90 5.63 7.67
C TRP A 107 -16.95 5.49 6.56
N ASP A 108 -16.54 5.69 5.31
CA ASP A 108 -17.40 5.71 4.13
C ASP A 108 -16.87 4.72 3.09
N ASP A 109 -16.47 3.54 3.54
CA ASP A 109 -16.07 2.41 2.68
C ASP A 109 -14.96 2.76 1.67
N GLY A 110 -14.05 3.66 2.06
CA GLY A 110 -12.84 4.03 1.34
C GLY A 110 -12.98 5.25 0.44
N PHE A 111 -14.16 5.87 0.35
CA PHE A 111 -14.38 7.05 -0.50
C PHE A 111 -13.61 8.28 0.00
N SER A 112 -13.51 8.46 1.32
CA SER A 112 -12.72 9.52 1.94
C SER A 112 -11.93 9.02 3.14
N TRP A 113 -10.82 9.70 3.39
CA TRP A 113 -9.83 9.34 4.40
C TRP A 113 -9.48 10.55 5.25
N THR A 114 -9.26 10.32 6.55
CA THR A 114 -8.79 11.37 7.48
C THR A 114 -7.45 11.95 7.08
N ARG A 115 -7.10 13.09 7.70
CA ARG A 115 -5.73 13.56 7.73
C ARG A 115 -4.81 12.48 8.35
N PRO A 116 -3.68 12.13 7.69
CA PRO A 116 -2.73 11.16 8.25
C PRO A 116 -2.20 11.60 9.61
N ALA A 117 -2.17 10.67 10.55
CA ALA A 117 -1.63 10.85 11.90
C ALA A 117 -0.49 9.85 12.15
N LEU A 118 0.49 10.21 12.97
CA LEU A 118 1.59 9.31 13.32
C LEU A 118 1.06 8.03 13.99
N THR A 119 1.54 6.88 13.56
CA THR A 119 1.33 5.61 14.25
C THR A 119 2.25 5.59 15.48
N GLY A 120 1.71 5.29 16.66
CA GLY A 120 2.53 5.20 17.89
C GLY A 120 3.44 3.97 17.88
N GLY A 121 4.75 4.18 18.08
CA GLY A 121 5.76 3.12 18.30
C GLY A 121 6.20 2.33 17.06
N GLN A 122 7.51 2.29 16.79
CA GLN A 122 8.11 1.67 15.59
C GLN A 122 8.16 0.12 15.65
N ILE A 123 8.15 -0.46 16.86
CA ILE A 123 8.44 -1.90 17.10
C ILE A 123 7.24 -2.81 16.77
N ALA A 124 6.00 -2.36 17.03
CA ALA A 124 4.81 -3.17 16.76
C ALA A 124 4.59 -3.40 15.25
N PHE A 125 5.19 -2.55 14.41
CA PHE A 125 5.01 -2.57 12.95
C PHE A 125 6.00 -3.47 12.21
N GLN A 126 7.27 -3.56 12.64
CA GLN A 126 8.21 -4.52 12.04
C GLN A 126 7.70 -5.96 12.14
N LEU A 127 6.99 -6.27 13.23
CA LEU A 127 6.34 -7.56 13.46
C LEU A 127 5.06 -7.72 12.62
N PHE A 128 4.32 -6.64 12.34
CA PHE A 128 3.15 -6.65 11.47
C PHE A 128 3.53 -6.82 9.98
N GLU A 129 4.55 -6.11 9.50
CA GLU A 129 5.13 -6.31 8.17
C GLU A 129 5.68 -7.73 8.05
N ALA A 130 6.43 -8.22 9.03
CA ALA A 130 6.92 -9.61 9.03
C ALA A 130 5.77 -10.62 9.03
N ALA A 131 4.67 -10.35 9.74
CA ALA A 131 3.49 -11.22 9.76
C ALA A 131 2.75 -11.19 8.42
N LEU A 132 2.54 -10.03 7.82
CA LEU A 132 1.95 -9.90 6.49
C LEU A 132 2.83 -10.58 5.44
N PHE A 133 4.15 -10.33 5.44
CA PHE A 133 5.10 -11.02 4.56
C PHE A 133 5.08 -12.54 4.76
N LEU A 134 4.95 -13.03 6.00
CA LEU A 134 4.89 -14.46 6.29
C LEU A 134 3.57 -15.08 5.80
N GLU A 135 2.42 -14.42 6.04
CA GLU A 135 1.12 -14.86 5.51
C GLU A 135 1.11 -14.86 3.98
N MET A 136 1.73 -13.86 3.36
CA MET A 136 1.92 -13.80 1.90
C MET A 136 2.86 -14.91 1.41
N ALA A 137 3.98 -15.16 2.08
CA ALA A 137 4.90 -16.24 1.70
C ALA A 137 4.23 -17.63 1.82
N LEU A 138 3.36 -17.82 2.80
CA LEU A 138 2.58 -19.05 2.96
C LEU A 138 1.52 -19.23 1.86
N LEU A 139 0.92 -18.15 1.36
CA LEU A 139 -0.02 -18.17 0.24
C LEU A 139 0.64 -18.48 -1.12
N PHE A 140 1.95 -18.20 -1.27
CA PHE A 140 2.71 -18.44 -2.50
C PHE A 140 3.72 -19.60 -2.40
N SER A 141 3.73 -20.34 -1.29
CA SER A 141 4.56 -21.54 -1.18
C SER A 141 3.97 -22.65 -2.06
N PRO A 142 4.74 -23.24 -3.00
CA PRO A 142 4.26 -24.41 -3.73
C PRO A 142 3.97 -25.55 -2.74
N PRO A 143 2.94 -26.38 -2.97
CA PRO A 143 2.66 -27.52 -2.11
C PRO A 143 3.91 -28.40 -2.04
N VAL A 144 4.35 -28.73 -0.82
CA VAL A 144 5.41 -29.72 -0.61
C VAL A 144 4.88 -31.04 -1.14
N THR A 145 5.24 -31.40 -2.36
CA THR A 145 5.06 -32.76 -2.86
C THR A 145 6.08 -33.62 -2.15
N VAL A 146 5.61 -34.46 -1.23
CA VAL A 146 6.39 -35.61 -0.78
C VAL A 146 6.47 -36.53 -1.99
N ASP A 147 7.56 -36.44 -2.76
CA ASP A 147 7.82 -37.39 -3.84
C ASP A 147 7.93 -38.78 -3.21
N ASP A 148 6.94 -39.62 -3.53
CA ASP A 148 6.99 -41.06 -3.29
C ASP A 148 8.16 -41.62 -4.10
N ALA A 149 9.20 -42.03 -3.38
CA ALA A 149 10.35 -42.71 -3.95
C ALA A 149 9.97 -44.13 -4.37
N SER A 150 9.18 -44.27 -5.44
CA SER A 150 9.01 -45.54 -6.14
C SER A 150 8.85 -45.33 -7.64
N THR A 151 9.98 -45.33 -8.35
CA THR A 151 10.19 -45.97 -9.67
C THR A 151 11.51 -45.48 -10.28
N ARG A 152 12.59 -46.21 -10.03
CA ARG A 152 13.70 -46.29 -11.00
C ARG A 152 13.45 -47.49 -11.91
N PRO A 153 13.43 -47.35 -13.24
CA PRO A 153 13.52 -48.49 -14.14
C PRO A 153 14.97 -49.03 -14.21
N PRO A 154 15.17 -50.29 -14.65
CA PRO A 154 16.29 -51.16 -14.27
C PRO A 154 17.67 -50.74 -14.77
#